data_AF-R1D283-F1
#
_entry.id   AF-R1D283-F1
#
_cell.length_a   1.000
_cell.length_b   1.000
_cell.length_c   1.000
_cell.angle_alpha   90.00
_cell.angle_beta   90.00
_cell.angle_gamma   90.00
#
_symmetry.space_group_name_H-M   'P 1'
#
loop_
_entity.id
_entity.type
_entity.pdbx_description
1 polymer ?
#
loop_
_entity_poly.entity_id
_entity_poly.type
_entity_poly.pdbx_seq_one_letter_code
_entity_poly.pdbx_strand_id
1 'polypeptide(L)'
;MELAGLEEHLRKLLFQTGAFTTAWSWVLVYYGTWHLLAGESPLQGQAGLGAHAEREGMLLLLAPYLAVCASAAVLLTQLKAAPGPMTGAIVAAVEFFPSPIFTATMLAFLGRFSSGFALSIWNLGISWAVAFVVHLLPTTGCAGKVGDVVRKTVGFGLGVAWNNLFSRAAPEGYQIMASTIYLGIVVLLAAHLAAPEPRADATLRSRHAAMMCFASRVVCAFSLSGWLSKVMPLSGLLGDVCSLVLLLLLGAVLSGWLARADLEGGGPAWAEERAQKHDWGSCLLRVLIFVPCVWCCCPWIPVLWLFAGSGPGVKDRWLSLATTVCALAASVVATNLITGSIDMLAAAGGICDAQTCNALSFLAFEGAAAAVVSYVLLQGISEIDDTPKEGELEPNLYQSGPVLSRSGLC
;
A
#
# COMPACT_ATOMS: atom_id res chain seq x y z
N MET A 1 28.80 9.80 9.04
CA MET A 1 27.35 10.02 8.90
C MET A 1 27.02 10.02 7.41
N GLU A 2 26.17 9.20 6.79
CA GLU A 2 25.23 8.14 7.23
C GLU A 2 24.99 7.18 6.03
N LEU A 3 25.99 6.38 5.63
CA LEU A 3 25.74 5.28 4.67
C LEU A 3 24.87 4.19 5.30
N ALA A 4 25.04 3.97 6.61
CA ALA A 4 24.24 3.05 7.41
C ALA A 4 22.74 3.40 7.40
N GLY A 5 22.40 4.71 7.48
CA GLY A 5 21.00 5.15 7.41
C GLY A 5 20.39 4.85 6.04
N LEU A 6 21.07 5.15 4.94
CA LEU A 6 20.57 4.84 3.59
C LEU A 6 20.37 3.33 3.38
N GLU A 7 21.29 2.52 3.87
CA GLU A 7 21.22 1.07 3.82
C GLU A 7 19.96 0.54 4.51
N GLU A 8 19.68 0.98 5.74
CA GLU A 8 18.49 0.58 6.50
C GLU A 8 17.17 0.90 5.76
N HIS A 9 17.07 2.08 5.14
CA HIS A 9 15.88 2.46 4.38
C HIS A 9 15.69 1.62 3.11
N LEU A 10 16.78 1.29 2.41
CA LEU A 10 16.75 0.42 1.25
C LEU A 10 16.35 -1.00 1.65
N ARG A 11 16.90 -1.52 2.76
CA ARG A 11 16.53 -2.82 3.33
C ARG A 11 15.04 -2.87 3.65
N LYS A 12 14.50 -1.83 4.32
CA LYS A 12 13.07 -1.73 4.64
C LYS A 12 12.18 -1.64 3.40
N LEU A 13 12.62 -0.92 2.37
CA LEU A 13 11.92 -0.83 1.09
C LEU A 13 11.84 -2.22 0.44
N LEU A 14 12.97 -2.90 0.29
CA LEU A 14 13.05 -4.23 -0.32
C LEU A 14 12.25 -5.27 0.47
N PHE A 15 12.31 -5.22 1.80
CA PHE A 15 11.53 -6.07 2.69
C PHE A 15 10.02 -5.90 2.43
N GLN A 16 9.52 -4.66 2.44
CA GLN A 16 8.11 -4.38 2.24
C GLN A 16 7.64 -4.75 0.83
N THR A 17 8.44 -4.44 -0.19
CA THR A 17 8.14 -4.81 -1.57
C THR A 17 8.06 -6.33 -1.71
N GLY A 18 9.08 -7.05 -1.27
CA GLY A 18 9.12 -8.50 -1.38
C GLY A 18 8.02 -9.20 -0.58
N ALA A 19 7.67 -8.70 0.61
CA ALA A 19 6.58 -9.24 1.41
C ALA A 19 5.21 -9.07 0.73
N PHE A 20 4.94 -7.88 0.17
CA PHE A 20 3.71 -7.63 -0.58
C PHE A 20 3.65 -8.48 -1.86
N THR A 21 4.75 -8.55 -2.61
CA THR A 21 4.83 -9.34 -3.85
C THR A 21 4.64 -10.84 -3.57
N THR A 22 5.18 -11.33 -2.46
CA THR A 22 4.93 -12.69 -1.96
C THR A 22 3.44 -12.89 -1.70
N ALA A 23 2.80 -11.99 -0.95
CA ALA A 23 1.37 -12.05 -0.67
C ALA A 23 0.53 -12.05 -1.96
N TRP A 24 0.87 -11.18 -2.92
CA TRP A 24 0.17 -11.08 -4.19
C TRP A 24 0.25 -12.36 -5.03
N SER A 25 1.39 -13.04 -5.03
CA SER A 25 1.53 -14.29 -5.78
C SER A 25 0.51 -15.35 -5.33
N TRP A 26 0.18 -15.39 -4.04
CA TRP A 26 -0.88 -16.25 -3.50
C TRP A 26 -2.29 -15.69 -3.75
N VAL A 27 -2.44 -14.37 -3.84
CA VAL A 27 -3.70 -13.75 -4.25
C VAL A 27 -4.06 -14.13 -5.69
N LEU A 28 -3.09 -14.25 -6.59
CA LEU A 28 -3.32 -14.74 -7.95
C LEU A 28 -3.88 -16.16 -7.93
N VAL A 29 -3.30 -17.07 -7.14
CA VAL A 29 -3.83 -18.43 -6.97
C VAL A 29 -5.28 -18.40 -6.45
N TYR A 30 -5.58 -17.48 -5.51
CA TYR A 30 -6.95 -17.29 -5.00
C TYR A 30 -7.91 -16.85 -6.12
N TYR A 31 -7.55 -15.84 -6.92
CA TYR A 31 -8.37 -15.37 -8.04
C TYR A 31 -8.49 -16.41 -9.16
N GLY A 32 -7.40 -17.09 -9.51
CA GLY A 32 -7.39 -18.19 -10.46
C GLY A 32 -8.34 -19.31 -10.05
N THR A 33 -8.30 -19.70 -8.77
CA THR A 33 -9.26 -20.68 -8.20
C THR A 33 -10.69 -20.19 -8.34
N TRP A 34 -10.95 -18.92 -8.00
CA TRP A 34 -12.28 -18.34 -8.08
C TRP A 34 -12.84 -18.34 -9.52
N HIS A 35 -12.06 -17.86 -10.49
CA HIS A 35 -12.46 -17.86 -11.90
C HIS A 35 -12.75 -19.28 -12.43
N LEU A 36 -11.89 -20.24 -12.08
CA LEU A 36 -12.08 -21.63 -12.51
C LEU A 36 -13.33 -22.26 -11.89
N LEU A 37 -13.64 -21.97 -10.62
CA LEU A 37 -14.89 -22.40 -9.98
C LEU A 37 -16.13 -21.78 -10.64
N ALA A 38 -15.99 -20.57 -11.16
CA ALA A 38 -17.04 -19.88 -11.92
C ALA A 38 -17.12 -20.30 -13.41
N GLY A 39 -16.21 -21.16 -13.88
CA GLY A 39 -16.13 -21.57 -15.29
C GLY A 39 -15.61 -20.46 -16.22
N GLU A 40 -14.91 -19.47 -15.69
CA GLU A 40 -14.32 -18.36 -16.42
C GLU A 40 -12.83 -18.63 -16.72
N SER A 41 -12.31 -18.09 -17.83
CA SER A 41 -10.87 -18.12 -18.08
C SER A 41 -10.19 -17.10 -17.16
N PRO A 42 -9.24 -17.52 -16.30
CA PRO A 42 -8.54 -16.61 -15.41
C PRO A 42 -7.76 -15.54 -16.18
N LEU A 43 -7.28 -15.83 -17.39
CA LEU A 43 -6.57 -14.88 -18.26
C LEU A 43 -7.40 -13.64 -18.67
N GLN A 44 -8.72 -13.68 -18.53
CA GLN A 44 -9.58 -12.51 -18.82
C GLN A 44 -9.70 -11.53 -17.64
N GLY A 45 -9.23 -11.91 -16.43
CA GLY A 45 -9.55 -11.16 -15.22
C GLY A 45 -8.70 -11.40 -13.97
N GLN A 46 -7.46 -11.91 -14.07
CA GLN A 46 -6.63 -12.33 -12.90
C GLN A 46 -6.44 -11.29 -11.79
N ALA A 47 -6.69 -10.01 -12.02
CA ALA A 47 -6.61 -8.95 -11.00
C ALA A 47 -7.97 -8.66 -10.30
N GLY A 48 -8.93 -9.60 -10.33
CA GLY A 48 -10.25 -9.43 -9.73
C GLY A 48 -11.03 -10.74 -9.56
N LEU A 49 -12.32 -10.62 -9.22
CA LEU A 49 -13.21 -11.76 -8.97
C LEU A 49 -14.09 -12.14 -10.19
N GLY A 50 -13.87 -11.50 -11.35
CA GLY A 50 -14.61 -11.80 -12.58
C GLY A 50 -16.07 -11.34 -12.60
N ALA A 51 -16.76 -11.67 -13.71
CA ALA A 51 -18.14 -11.25 -13.96
C ALA A 51 -19.16 -12.08 -13.17
N HIS A 52 -18.84 -13.34 -12.86
CA HIS A 52 -19.66 -14.19 -12.00
C HIS A 52 -19.82 -13.60 -10.59
N ALA A 53 -18.74 -13.03 -10.05
CA ALA A 53 -18.76 -12.35 -8.77
C ALA A 53 -19.55 -11.02 -8.80
N GLU A 54 -20.09 -10.57 -9.94
CA GLU A 54 -21.08 -9.49 -9.99
C GLU A 54 -22.52 -10.00 -9.81
N ARG A 55 -22.73 -11.31 -9.66
CA ARG A 55 -24.09 -11.89 -9.53
C ARG A 55 -24.40 -12.42 -8.12
N GLU A 56 -23.40 -12.74 -7.30
CA GLU A 56 -23.54 -13.36 -5.96
C GLU A 56 -23.89 -12.43 -4.78
N GLY A 57 -24.93 -12.61 -3.97
CA GLY A 57 -25.22 -11.68 -2.85
C GLY A 57 -24.01 -11.33 -1.95
N MET A 58 -23.98 -10.12 -1.35
CA MET A 58 -22.84 -9.61 -0.55
C MET A 58 -22.30 -10.61 0.49
N LEU A 59 -23.17 -11.41 1.09
CA LEU A 59 -22.80 -12.45 2.06
C LEU A 59 -21.90 -13.55 1.47
N LEU A 60 -22.17 -13.97 0.22
CA LEU A 60 -21.38 -14.99 -0.47
C LEU A 60 -19.99 -14.46 -0.85
N LEU A 61 -19.89 -13.17 -1.14
CA LEU A 61 -18.63 -12.49 -1.41
C LEU A 61 -17.83 -12.20 -0.12
N LEU A 62 -18.51 -11.88 0.98
CA LEU A 62 -17.88 -11.48 2.24
C LEU A 62 -17.42 -12.69 3.07
N ALA A 63 -18.11 -13.82 3.01
CA ALA A 63 -17.77 -15.00 3.81
C ALA A 63 -16.35 -15.57 3.50
N PRO A 64 -15.93 -15.73 2.24
CA PRO A 64 -14.56 -16.12 1.90
C PRO A 64 -13.53 -15.12 2.41
N TYR A 65 -13.80 -13.83 2.26
CA TYR A 65 -12.92 -12.78 2.77
C TYR A 65 -12.75 -12.83 4.30
N LEU A 66 -13.84 -13.02 5.05
CA LEU A 66 -13.78 -13.16 6.51
C LEU A 66 -13.04 -14.43 6.92
N ALA A 67 -13.19 -15.54 6.19
CA ALA A 67 -12.44 -16.77 6.41
C ALA A 67 -10.93 -16.55 6.19
N VAL A 68 -10.56 -15.79 5.15
CA VAL A 68 -9.17 -15.39 4.91
C VAL A 68 -8.63 -14.55 6.06
N CYS A 69 -9.37 -13.54 6.52
CA CYS A 69 -8.97 -12.70 7.65
C CYS A 69 -8.80 -13.50 8.95
N ALA A 70 -9.70 -14.44 9.22
CA ALA A 70 -9.60 -15.34 10.37
C ALA A 70 -8.36 -16.25 10.27
N SER A 71 -8.11 -16.81 9.11
CA SER A 71 -6.94 -17.66 8.85
C SER A 71 -5.64 -16.89 8.99
N ALA A 72 -5.57 -15.67 8.45
CA ALA A 72 -4.44 -14.76 8.62
C ALA A 72 -4.21 -14.43 10.09
N ALA A 73 -5.26 -14.11 10.85
CA ALA A 73 -5.13 -13.84 12.28
C ALA A 73 -4.58 -15.05 13.06
N VAL A 74 -5.05 -16.27 12.76
CA VAL A 74 -4.53 -17.51 13.38
C VAL A 74 -3.07 -17.73 13.00
N LEU A 75 -2.71 -17.65 11.72
CA LEU A 75 -1.34 -17.79 11.24
C LEU A 75 -0.40 -16.79 11.88
N LEU A 76 -0.80 -15.51 11.98
CA LEU A 76 -0.01 -14.47 12.65
C LEU A 76 0.24 -14.80 14.12
N THR A 77 -0.72 -15.41 14.82
CA THR A 77 -0.50 -15.83 16.21
C THR A 77 0.47 -16.99 16.35
N GLN A 78 0.45 -17.94 15.41
CA GLN A 78 1.36 -19.08 15.41
C GLN A 78 2.78 -18.67 15.01
N LEU A 79 2.91 -17.87 13.95
CA LEU A 79 4.18 -17.38 13.43
C LEU A 79 4.89 -16.48 14.45
N LYS A 80 4.18 -15.58 15.13
CA LYS A 80 4.77 -14.74 16.18
C LYS A 80 5.26 -15.54 17.40
N ALA A 81 4.80 -16.78 17.57
CA ALA A 81 5.26 -17.68 18.62
C ALA A 81 6.42 -18.61 18.18
N ALA A 82 6.72 -18.67 16.87
CA ALA A 82 7.73 -19.55 16.29
C ALA A 82 8.91 -18.73 15.72
N PRO A 83 9.99 -18.51 16.49
CA PRO A 83 11.14 -17.75 16.01
C PRO A 83 11.87 -18.52 14.91
N GLY A 84 12.16 -17.83 13.81
CA GLY A 84 12.87 -18.39 12.66
C GLY A 84 13.35 -17.26 11.73
N PRO A 85 14.35 -17.53 10.88
CA PRO A 85 14.99 -16.50 10.04
C PRO A 85 14.05 -15.89 9.00
N MET A 86 12.94 -16.56 8.66
CA MET A 86 11.94 -16.06 7.70
C MET A 86 10.66 -15.56 8.38
N THR A 87 10.55 -15.66 9.71
CA THR A 87 9.29 -15.41 10.43
C THR A 87 8.81 -13.97 10.20
N GLY A 88 9.71 -12.98 10.22
CA GLY A 88 9.35 -11.56 9.97
C GLY A 88 8.76 -11.35 8.57
N ALA A 89 9.41 -11.88 7.54
CA ALA A 89 8.98 -11.77 6.15
C ALA A 89 7.63 -12.49 5.91
N ILE A 90 7.44 -13.69 6.47
CA ILE A 90 6.18 -14.44 6.36
C ILE A 90 5.06 -13.70 7.08
N VAL A 91 5.32 -13.17 8.28
CA VAL A 91 4.34 -12.35 9.03
C VAL A 91 3.89 -11.17 8.18
N ALA A 92 4.83 -10.41 7.59
CA ALA A 92 4.50 -9.28 6.74
C ALA A 92 3.66 -9.69 5.52
N ALA A 93 4.01 -10.78 4.84
CA ALA A 93 3.25 -11.28 3.70
C ALA A 93 1.80 -11.68 4.10
N VAL A 94 1.64 -12.38 5.23
CA VAL A 94 0.32 -12.77 5.76
C VAL A 94 -0.52 -11.55 6.13
N GLU A 95 0.08 -10.47 6.64
CA GLU A 95 -0.64 -9.22 6.92
C GLU A 95 -1.16 -8.53 5.65
N PHE A 96 -0.44 -8.62 4.53
CA PHE A 96 -0.86 -8.01 3.27
C PHE A 96 -1.91 -8.83 2.52
N PHE A 97 -1.88 -10.15 2.63
CA PHE A 97 -2.68 -11.09 1.84
C PHE A 97 -4.19 -10.76 1.73
N PRO A 98 -4.91 -10.37 2.80
CA PRO A 98 -6.36 -10.15 2.68
C PRO A 98 -6.73 -8.81 2.02
N SER A 99 -5.79 -7.88 1.84
CA SER A 99 -6.07 -6.50 1.41
C SER A 99 -6.54 -6.38 -0.05
N PRO A 100 -5.90 -7.06 -1.01
CA PRO A 100 -6.39 -7.13 -2.38
C PRO A 100 -7.77 -7.78 -2.49
N ILE A 101 -8.00 -8.85 -1.72
CA ILE A 101 -9.27 -9.60 -1.73
C ILE A 101 -10.42 -8.68 -1.32
N PHE A 102 -10.29 -7.93 -0.21
CA PHE A 102 -11.29 -6.95 0.20
C PHE A 102 -11.66 -5.97 -0.94
N THR A 103 -10.64 -5.42 -1.60
CA THR A 103 -10.82 -4.44 -2.66
C THR A 103 -11.56 -5.05 -3.86
N ALA A 104 -11.19 -6.26 -4.27
CA ALA A 104 -11.84 -6.97 -5.36
C ALA A 104 -13.29 -7.37 -5.01
N THR A 105 -13.53 -7.85 -3.80
CA THR A 105 -14.87 -8.16 -3.26
C THR A 105 -15.78 -6.93 -3.30
N MET A 106 -15.27 -5.77 -2.85
CA MET A 106 -16.02 -4.52 -2.89
C MET A 106 -16.33 -4.07 -4.33
N LEU A 107 -15.35 -4.11 -5.22
CA LEU A 107 -15.55 -3.73 -6.63
C LEU A 107 -16.56 -4.65 -7.32
N ALA A 108 -16.46 -5.97 -7.13
CA ALA A 108 -17.39 -6.96 -7.70
C ALA A 108 -18.81 -6.81 -7.15
N PHE A 109 -18.96 -6.52 -5.86
CA PHE A 109 -20.28 -6.26 -5.27
C PHE A 109 -20.92 -4.97 -5.81
N LEU A 110 -20.13 -3.93 -6.06
CA LEU A 110 -20.66 -2.64 -6.49
C LEU A 110 -20.87 -2.53 -8.00
N GLY A 111 -20.09 -3.27 -8.80
CA GLY A 111 -20.20 -3.31 -10.28
C GLY A 111 -21.60 -3.66 -10.79
N ARG A 112 -22.40 -4.30 -9.93
CA ARG A 112 -23.78 -4.74 -10.18
C ARG A 112 -24.78 -3.61 -10.20
N PHE A 113 -24.53 -2.60 -9.37
CA PHE A 113 -25.42 -1.47 -9.17
C PHE A 113 -25.02 -0.29 -10.04
N SER A 114 -23.75 -0.23 -10.42
CA SER A 114 -23.18 0.92 -11.11
C SER A 114 -21.96 0.54 -11.93
N SER A 115 -21.76 1.25 -13.04
CA SER A 115 -20.57 1.14 -13.88
C SER A 115 -19.90 2.51 -14.05
N GLY A 116 -18.68 2.51 -14.61
CA GLY A 116 -17.97 3.75 -14.94
C GLY A 116 -17.65 4.64 -13.73
N PHE A 117 -17.92 5.94 -13.83
CA PHE A 117 -17.57 6.90 -12.78
C PHE A 117 -18.40 6.72 -11.50
N ALA A 118 -19.70 6.43 -11.65
CA ALA A 118 -20.60 6.25 -10.50
C ALA A 118 -20.19 5.05 -9.62
N LEU A 119 -19.67 3.97 -10.22
CA LEU A 119 -19.07 2.84 -9.48
C LEU A 119 -17.94 3.29 -8.56
N SER A 120 -17.11 4.24 -9.02
CA SER A 120 -15.97 4.71 -8.23
C SER A 120 -16.39 5.56 -7.04
N ILE A 121 -17.46 6.37 -7.21
CA ILE A 121 -18.06 7.12 -6.11
C ILE A 121 -18.62 6.16 -5.06
N TRP A 122 -19.40 5.16 -5.49
CA TRP A 122 -19.97 4.16 -4.59
C TRP A 122 -18.88 3.36 -3.86
N ASN A 123 -17.82 2.98 -4.57
CA ASN A 123 -16.70 2.26 -3.98
C ASN A 123 -16.00 3.07 -2.90
N LEU A 124 -15.74 4.35 -3.15
CA LEU A 124 -15.15 5.24 -2.15
C LEU A 124 -16.08 5.43 -0.94
N GLY A 125 -17.36 5.75 -1.17
CA GLY A 125 -18.32 6.01 -0.10
C GLY A 125 -18.54 4.80 0.81
N ILE A 126 -18.67 3.60 0.23
CA ILE A 126 -18.90 2.38 1.00
C ILE A 126 -17.61 1.90 1.66
N SER A 127 -16.46 1.99 0.99
CA SER A 127 -15.17 1.69 1.64
C SER A 127 -14.93 2.58 2.85
N TRP A 128 -15.30 3.86 2.77
CA TRP A 128 -15.20 4.79 3.90
C TRP A 128 -16.15 4.42 5.04
N ALA A 129 -17.40 4.07 4.73
CA ALA A 129 -18.38 3.63 5.73
C ALA A 129 -17.94 2.33 6.43
N VAL A 130 -17.45 1.34 5.68
CA VAL A 130 -16.91 0.10 6.23
C VAL A 130 -15.69 0.39 7.10
N ALA A 131 -14.78 1.26 6.64
CA ALA A 131 -13.61 1.66 7.40
C ALA A 131 -14.00 2.28 8.74
N PHE A 132 -14.96 3.19 8.74
CA PHE A 132 -15.49 3.81 9.95
C PHE A 132 -16.06 2.77 10.93
N VAL A 133 -16.91 1.86 10.45
CA VAL A 133 -17.53 0.81 11.28
C VAL A 133 -16.49 -0.14 11.87
N VAL A 134 -15.53 -0.60 11.08
CA VAL A 134 -14.48 -1.52 11.54
C VAL A 134 -13.56 -0.84 12.57
N HIS A 135 -13.33 0.47 12.46
CA HIS A 135 -12.54 1.22 13.45
C HIS A 135 -13.29 1.52 14.75
N LEU A 136 -14.61 1.33 14.78
CA LEU A 136 -15.43 1.34 16.00
C LEU A 136 -15.40 -0.01 16.75
N LEU A 137 -14.99 -1.10 16.10
CA LEU A 137 -15.00 -2.42 16.72
C LEU A 137 -13.98 -2.52 17.87
N PRO A 138 -14.27 -3.32 18.92
CA PRO A 138 -13.36 -3.56 20.05
C PRO A 138 -11.99 -4.08 19.60
N THR A 139 -10.93 -3.71 20.31
CA THR A 139 -9.54 -4.11 20.04
C THR A 139 -9.07 -5.29 20.90
N THR A 140 -9.92 -5.84 21.77
CA THR A 140 -9.51 -6.82 22.78
C THR A 140 -9.91 -8.25 22.41
N GLY A 141 -9.13 -9.22 22.91
CA GLY A 141 -9.41 -10.65 22.75
C GLY A 141 -9.10 -11.22 21.36
N CYS A 142 -9.63 -12.43 21.08
CA CYS A 142 -9.46 -13.10 19.79
C CYS A 142 -10.12 -12.32 18.64
N ALA A 143 -11.28 -11.72 18.92
CA ALA A 143 -11.97 -10.81 18.00
C ALA A 143 -11.13 -9.56 17.68
N GLY A 144 -10.31 -9.08 18.61
CA GLY A 144 -9.38 -7.98 18.40
C GLY A 144 -8.34 -8.28 17.32
N LYS A 145 -7.78 -9.49 17.29
CA LYS A 145 -6.75 -9.88 16.31
C LYS A 145 -7.29 -9.93 14.88
N VAL A 146 -8.48 -10.50 14.70
CA VAL A 146 -9.19 -10.46 13.40
C VAL A 146 -9.52 -9.01 13.05
N GLY A 147 -9.99 -8.23 14.03
CA GLY A 147 -10.27 -6.79 13.86
C GLY A 147 -9.06 -5.99 13.38
N ASP A 148 -7.85 -6.29 13.85
CA ASP A 148 -6.62 -5.62 13.43
C ASP A 148 -6.30 -5.91 11.96
N VAL A 149 -6.43 -7.17 11.52
CA VAL A 149 -6.28 -7.55 10.11
C VAL A 149 -7.31 -6.81 9.26
N VAL A 150 -8.59 -6.83 9.67
CA VAL A 150 -9.67 -6.16 8.92
C VAL A 150 -9.48 -4.64 8.86
N ARG A 151 -8.96 -3.99 9.92
CA ARG A 151 -8.69 -2.54 9.88
C ARG A 151 -7.62 -2.19 8.85
N LYS A 152 -6.53 -2.96 8.79
CA LYS A 152 -5.44 -2.75 7.82
C LYS A 152 -5.93 -2.94 6.38
N THR A 153 -6.68 -4.01 6.12
CA THR A 153 -7.16 -4.36 4.78
C THR A 153 -8.19 -3.36 4.25
N VAL A 154 -9.07 -2.88 5.13
CA VAL A 154 -10.06 -1.86 4.77
C VAL A 154 -9.41 -0.50 4.54
N GLY A 155 -8.38 -0.13 5.32
CA GLY A 155 -7.58 1.06 5.07
C GLY A 155 -6.89 1.04 3.69
N PHE A 156 -6.40 -0.13 3.28
CA PHE A 156 -5.83 -0.33 1.94
C PHE A 156 -6.91 -0.17 0.85
N GLY A 157 -8.05 -0.84 1.01
CA GLY A 157 -9.17 -0.74 0.06
C GLY A 157 -9.72 0.68 -0.09
N LEU A 158 -9.77 1.45 1.01
CA LEU A 158 -10.13 2.88 0.97
C LEU A 158 -9.16 3.69 0.10
N GLY A 159 -7.85 3.44 0.24
CA GLY A 159 -6.83 4.09 -0.58
C GLY A 159 -6.96 3.73 -2.07
N VAL A 160 -7.19 2.45 -2.38
CA VAL A 160 -7.42 2.02 -3.78
C VAL A 160 -8.69 2.64 -4.35
N ALA A 161 -9.78 2.67 -3.58
CA ALA A 161 -11.05 3.26 -4.01
C ALA A 161 -10.92 4.76 -4.31
N TRP A 162 -10.18 5.50 -3.47
CA TRP A 162 -9.87 6.91 -3.71
C TRP A 162 -9.08 7.07 -5.02
N ASN A 163 -7.98 6.32 -5.18
CA ASN A 163 -7.16 6.44 -6.38
C ASN A 163 -7.94 6.10 -7.66
N ASN A 164 -8.82 5.09 -7.61
CA ASN A 164 -9.67 4.70 -8.74
C ASN A 164 -10.58 5.86 -9.19
N LEU A 165 -11.25 6.53 -8.24
CA LEU A 165 -12.10 7.69 -8.53
C LEU A 165 -11.35 8.78 -9.31
N PHE A 166 -10.13 9.12 -8.88
CA PHE A 166 -9.33 10.14 -9.58
C PHE A 166 -8.87 9.66 -10.95
N SER A 167 -8.40 8.41 -11.05
CA SER A 167 -7.92 7.85 -12.32
C SER A 167 -8.97 7.89 -13.42
N ARG A 168 -10.26 7.78 -13.08
CA ARG A 168 -11.39 7.87 -14.01
C ARG A 168 -11.90 9.29 -14.24
N ALA A 169 -11.58 10.24 -13.37
CA ALA A 169 -12.01 11.63 -13.48
C ALA A 169 -11.11 12.46 -14.42
N ALA A 170 -9.87 12.03 -14.64
CA ALA A 170 -8.88 12.81 -15.39
C ALA A 170 -9.19 12.83 -16.90
N PRO A 171 -9.36 14.02 -17.52
CA PRO A 171 -9.61 14.11 -18.96
C PRO A 171 -8.42 13.61 -19.78
N GLU A 172 -8.70 12.86 -20.86
CA GLU A 172 -7.70 12.16 -21.69
C GLU A 172 -6.59 13.07 -22.23
N GLY A 173 -6.90 14.33 -22.57
CA GLY A 173 -5.92 15.29 -23.11
C GLY A 173 -4.93 15.88 -22.09
N TYR A 174 -5.17 15.73 -20.78
CA TYR A 174 -4.35 16.35 -19.72
C TYR A 174 -3.87 15.34 -18.67
N GLN A 175 -3.84 14.05 -19.00
CA GLN A 175 -3.62 12.99 -18.01
C GLN A 175 -2.30 13.13 -17.23
N ILE A 176 -1.19 13.54 -17.87
CA ILE A 176 0.10 13.71 -17.16
C ILE A 176 0.02 14.88 -16.19
N MET A 177 -0.46 16.04 -16.64
CA MET A 177 -0.59 17.25 -15.81
C MET A 177 -1.54 17.01 -14.65
N ALA A 178 -2.72 16.44 -14.91
CA ALA A 178 -3.70 16.11 -13.88
C ALA A 178 -3.15 15.10 -12.86
N SER A 179 -2.45 14.05 -13.32
CA SER A 179 -1.82 13.06 -12.42
C SER A 179 -0.70 13.67 -11.60
N THR A 180 0.08 14.60 -12.16
CA THR A 180 1.16 15.30 -11.45
C THR A 180 0.61 16.20 -10.36
N ILE A 181 -0.43 16.99 -10.67
CA ILE A 181 -1.10 17.86 -9.69
C ILE A 181 -1.71 17.01 -8.57
N TYR A 182 -2.38 15.91 -8.92
CA TYR A 182 -2.98 15.01 -7.94
C TYR A 182 -1.94 14.35 -7.05
N LEU A 183 -0.86 13.81 -7.62
CA LEU A 183 0.25 13.25 -6.86
C LEU A 183 0.82 14.28 -5.88
N GLY A 184 1.01 15.53 -6.32
CA GLY A 184 1.44 16.63 -5.45
C GLY A 184 0.47 16.89 -4.28
N ILE A 185 -0.84 16.94 -4.56
CA ILE A 185 -1.88 17.16 -3.53
C ILE A 185 -1.89 16.00 -2.52
N VAL A 186 -1.86 14.75 -2.98
CA VAL A 186 -1.93 13.58 -2.09
C VAL A 186 -0.65 13.46 -1.27
N VAL A 187 0.52 13.75 -1.84
CA VAL A 187 1.79 13.77 -1.09
C VAL A 187 1.75 14.83 0.01
N LEU A 188 1.25 16.04 -0.30
CA LEU A 188 1.07 17.10 0.71
C LEU A 188 0.08 16.69 1.81
N LEU A 189 -1.00 16.02 1.45
CA LEU A 189 -1.97 15.51 2.40
C LEU A 189 -1.38 14.42 3.29
N ALA A 190 -0.68 13.44 2.70
CA ALA A 190 -0.03 12.35 3.42
C ALA A 190 1.03 12.87 4.39
N ALA A 191 1.79 13.89 3.97
CA ALA A 191 2.73 14.61 4.79
C ALA A 191 2.08 15.31 5.99
N HIS A 192 0.97 16.02 5.74
CA HIS A 192 0.23 16.70 6.80
C HIS A 192 -0.36 15.70 7.81
N LEU A 193 -0.88 14.57 7.33
CA LEU A 193 -1.41 13.50 8.18
C LEU A 193 -0.30 12.72 8.91
N ALA A 194 0.94 12.76 8.43
CA ALA A 194 2.09 12.21 9.12
C ALA A 194 2.64 13.14 10.23
N ALA A 195 2.24 14.42 10.27
CA ALA A 195 2.68 15.36 11.31
C ALA A 195 2.11 14.97 12.70
N PRO A 196 2.84 15.22 13.81
CA PRO A 196 2.38 14.84 15.15
C PRO A 196 1.11 15.58 15.59
N GLU A 197 0.08 14.84 16.04
CA GLU A 197 -1.00 15.42 16.84
C GLU A 197 -0.48 15.69 18.27
N PRO A 198 -0.75 16.87 18.86
CA PRO A 198 -0.16 17.28 20.12
C PRO A 198 -0.58 16.49 21.37
N ARG A 199 -1.52 15.52 21.29
CA ARG A 199 -1.91 14.63 22.40
C ARG A 199 -2.41 13.29 21.86
N ALA A 200 -1.64 12.23 22.05
CA ALA A 200 -2.00 10.86 21.67
C ALA A 200 -2.95 10.21 22.71
N ASP A 201 -4.12 10.80 22.90
CA ASP A 201 -5.21 10.12 23.60
C ASP A 201 -5.88 9.14 22.61
N ALA A 202 -6.22 7.94 23.07
CA ALA A 202 -6.87 6.86 22.29
C ALA A 202 -8.33 7.19 21.90
N THR A 203 -8.52 8.36 21.31
CA THR A 203 -9.80 8.90 20.86
C THR A 203 -10.16 8.37 19.48
N LEU A 204 -11.45 8.41 19.14
CA LEU A 204 -11.95 8.12 17.79
C LEU A 204 -11.23 8.92 16.70
N ARG A 205 -10.84 10.17 17.02
CA ARG A 205 -10.09 11.06 16.15
C ARG A 205 -8.71 10.50 15.81
N SER A 206 -7.95 10.03 16.80
CA SER A 206 -6.62 9.44 16.58
C SER A 206 -6.67 8.20 15.68
N ARG A 207 -7.67 7.33 15.86
CA ARG A 207 -7.88 6.12 15.04
C ARG A 207 -8.24 6.48 13.60
N HIS A 208 -9.08 7.49 13.42
CA HIS A 208 -9.45 7.99 12.10
C HIS A 208 -8.25 8.64 11.39
N ALA A 209 -7.44 9.44 12.10
CA ALA A 209 -6.24 10.05 11.55
C ALA A 209 -5.22 8.99 11.09
N ALA A 210 -4.99 7.94 11.88
CA ALA A 210 -4.12 6.84 11.51
C ALA A 210 -4.60 6.11 10.24
N MET A 211 -5.91 5.83 10.15
CA MET A 211 -6.53 5.24 8.97
C MET A 211 -6.38 6.13 7.73
N MET A 212 -6.65 7.43 7.85
CA MET A 212 -6.50 8.39 6.75
C MET A 212 -5.04 8.54 6.33
N CYS A 213 -4.10 8.50 7.28
CA CYS A 213 -2.67 8.51 7.00
C CYS A 213 -2.29 7.28 6.16
N PHE A 214 -2.68 6.07 6.58
CA PHE A 214 -2.41 4.86 5.81
C PHE A 214 -3.07 4.87 4.43
N ALA A 215 -4.36 5.24 4.33
CA ALA A 215 -5.06 5.35 3.06
C ALA A 215 -4.35 6.35 2.12
N SER A 216 -3.87 7.49 2.63
CA SER A 216 -3.14 8.47 1.82
C SER A 216 -1.78 7.94 1.32
N ARG A 217 -1.08 7.11 2.09
CA ARG A 217 0.14 6.41 1.63
C ARG A 217 -0.17 5.47 0.46
N VAL A 218 -1.27 4.74 0.54
CA VAL A 218 -1.72 3.86 -0.54
C VAL A 218 -2.10 4.67 -1.78
N VAL A 219 -2.86 5.77 -1.63
CA VAL A 219 -3.18 6.66 -2.75
C VAL A 219 -1.91 7.21 -3.40
N CYS A 220 -0.94 7.68 -2.61
CA CYS A 220 0.35 8.15 -3.11
C CYS A 220 1.07 7.07 -3.93
N ALA A 221 1.10 5.83 -3.45
CA ALA A 221 1.77 4.72 -4.12
C ALA A 221 1.12 4.38 -5.46
N PHE A 222 -0.21 4.24 -5.50
CA PHE A 222 -0.94 3.99 -6.73
C PHE A 222 -0.88 5.19 -7.70
N SER A 223 -0.92 6.42 -7.19
CA SER A 223 -0.75 7.63 -7.99
C SER A 223 0.65 7.72 -8.60
N LEU A 224 1.69 7.35 -7.83
CA LEU A 224 3.07 7.35 -8.29
C LEU A 224 3.31 6.30 -9.36
N SER A 225 2.84 5.07 -9.16
CA SER A 225 2.94 4.01 -10.18
C SER A 225 2.19 4.38 -11.47
N GLY A 226 0.96 4.90 -11.37
CA GLY A 226 0.16 5.32 -12.53
C GLY A 226 0.67 6.60 -13.19
N TRP A 227 1.36 7.48 -12.46
CA TRP A 227 2.07 8.61 -13.03
C TRP A 227 3.30 8.13 -13.81
N LEU A 228 4.07 7.21 -13.24
CA LEU A 228 5.27 6.67 -13.87
C LEU A 228 4.95 5.96 -15.19
N SER A 229 3.87 5.18 -15.24
CA SER A 229 3.41 4.52 -16.48
C SER A 229 2.97 5.50 -17.57
N LYS A 230 2.56 6.72 -17.21
CA LYS A 230 2.20 7.79 -18.16
C LYS A 230 3.42 8.57 -18.65
N VAL A 231 4.40 8.78 -17.77
CA VAL A 231 5.67 9.44 -18.12
C VAL A 231 6.57 8.51 -18.94
N MET A 232 6.54 7.21 -18.65
CA MET A 232 7.25 6.18 -19.39
C MET A 232 6.25 5.26 -20.10
N PRO A 233 5.83 5.60 -21.32
CA PRO A 233 4.88 4.79 -22.09
C PRO A 233 5.56 3.56 -22.73
N LEU A 234 6.46 2.91 -21.99
CA LEU A 234 7.00 1.61 -22.35
C LEU A 234 5.96 0.56 -21.97
N SER A 235 5.55 -0.28 -22.92
CA SER A 235 4.56 -1.33 -22.69
C SER A 235 5.22 -2.68 -22.45
N GLY A 236 4.48 -3.56 -21.76
CA GLY A 236 4.90 -4.93 -21.48
C GLY A 236 6.04 -5.02 -20.45
N LEU A 237 6.67 -6.20 -20.41
CA LEU A 237 7.68 -6.56 -19.40
C LEU A 237 8.82 -5.53 -19.27
N LEU A 238 9.28 -4.96 -20.39
CA LEU A 238 10.36 -3.95 -20.36
C LEU A 238 9.92 -2.69 -19.61
N GLY A 239 8.68 -2.23 -19.82
CA GLY A 239 8.13 -1.08 -19.13
C GLY A 239 7.99 -1.31 -17.64
N ASP A 240 7.53 -2.50 -17.24
CA ASP A 240 7.39 -2.87 -15.83
C ASP A 240 8.76 -2.99 -15.13
N VAL A 241 9.75 -3.62 -15.78
CA VAL A 241 11.12 -3.72 -15.23
C VAL A 241 11.76 -2.34 -15.09
N CYS A 242 11.66 -1.49 -16.11
CA CYS A 242 12.19 -0.11 -16.04
C CYS A 242 11.50 0.69 -14.94
N SER A 243 10.17 0.58 -14.83
CA SER A 243 9.38 1.26 -13.80
C SER A 243 9.78 0.81 -12.40
N LEU A 244 9.98 -0.49 -12.20
CA LEU A 244 10.43 -1.05 -10.92
C LEU A 244 11.79 -0.49 -10.54
N VAL A 245 12.77 -0.54 -11.45
CA VAL A 245 14.13 -0.01 -11.21
C VAL A 245 14.06 1.48 -10.85
N LEU A 246 13.26 2.27 -11.55
CA LEU A 246 13.11 3.70 -11.28
C LEU A 246 12.47 3.99 -9.93
N LEU A 247 11.48 3.20 -9.50
CA LEU A 247 10.86 3.36 -8.17
C LEU A 247 11.83 3.00 -7.05
N LEU A 248 12.65 1.96 -7.23
CA LEU A 248 13.71 1.60 -6.29
C LEU A 248 14.78 2.70 -6.21
N LEU A 249 15.22 3.22 -7.36
CA LEU A 249 16.17 4.34 -7.43
C LEU A 249 15.59 5.61 -6.81
N LEU A 250 14.33 5.91 -7.09
CA LEU A 250 13.63 7.06 -6.51
C LEU A 250 13.55 6.94 -4.99
N GLY A 251 13.19 5.76 -4.47
CA GLY A 251 13.19 5.50 -3.03
C GLY A 251 14.57 5.73 -2.42
N ALA A 252 15.62 5.17 -3.02
CA ALA A 252 17.00 5.35 -2.56
C ALA A 252 17.44 6.83 -2.59
N VAL A 253 17.12 7.55 -3.66
CA VAL A 253 17.43 8.98 -3.80
C VAL A 253 16.66 9.80 -2.76
N LEU A 254 15.36 9.60 -2.61
CA LEU A 254 14.54 10.32 -1.62
C LEU A 254 15.02 10.08 -0.20
N SER A 255 15.29 8.82 0.16
CA SER A 255 15.87 8.47 1.46
C SER A 255 17.23 9.12 1.67
N GLY A 256 18.10 9.12 0.64
CA GLY A 256 19.41 9.78 0.70
C GLY A 256 19.32 11.30 0.84
N TRP A 257 18.34 11.94 0.20
CA TRP A 257 18.11 13.39 0.31
C TRP A 257 17.53 13.77 1.66
N LEU A 258 16.54 13.02 2.16
CA LEU A 258 15.94 13.22 3.47
C LEU A 258 16.94 12.98 4.61
N ALA A 259 17.80 11.96 4.49
CA ALA A 259 18.87 11.70 5.46
C ALA A 259 19.84 12.88 5.58
N ARG A 260 20.11 13.56 4.46
CA ARG A 260 21.01 14.73 4.41
C ARG A 260 20.35 16.06 4.77
N ALA A 261 19.02 16.13 4.78
CA ALA A 261 18.31 17.36 5.12
C ALA A 261 18.46 17.66 6.62
N ASP A 262 19.04 18.81 6.96
CA ASP A 262 19.13 19.31 8.33
C ASP A 262 17.77 19.89 8.75
N LEU A 263 16.85 18.99 9.11
CA LEU A 263 15.51 19.32 9.60
C LEU A 263 15.48 19.51 11.13
N GLU A 264 16.58 19.24 11.83
CA GLU A 264 16.63 19.16 13.30
C GLU A 264 17.41 20.30 13.95
N GLY A 265 18.21 21.06 13.19
CA GLY A 265 19.04 22.17 13.69
C GLY A 265 18.30 23.45 14.14
N GLY A 266 16.98 23.51 14.09
CA GLY A 266 16.19 24.69 14.48
C GLY A 266 15.82 24.70 15.97
N GLY A 267 16.69 25.21 16.83
CA GLY A 267 16.35 25.47 18.24
C GLY A 267 15.14 26.41 18.43
N PRO A 268 14.59 26.54 19.65
CA PRO A 268 13.36 27.31 19.93
C PRO A 268 13.46 28.81 19.55
N ALA A 269 14.67 29.37 19.48
CA ALA A 269 14.91 30.74 19.03
C ALA A 269 14.54 31.00 17.55
N TRP A 270 14.61 29.98 16.69
CA TRP A 270 14.21 30.07 15.28
C TRP A 270 12.68 29.95 15.08
N ALA A 271 11.97 29.38 16.06
CA ALA A 271 10.52 29.24 16.03
C ALA A 271 9.82 30.57 16.40
N GLU A 272 10.37 31.32 17.36
CA GLU A 272 9.86 32.66 17.74
C GLU A 272 10.17 33.71 16.67
N GLU A 273 11.34 33.69 16.03
CA GLU A 273 11.68 34.68 14.99
C GLU A 273 10.88 34.47 13.68
N ARG A 274 10.40 33.25 13.38
CA ARG A 274 9.58 32.97 12.20
C ARG A 274 8.08 33.22 12.39
N ALA A 275 7.55 33.07 13.61
CA ALA A 275 6.15 33.43 13.90
C ALA A 275 5.88 34.92 13.64
N GLN A 276 6.92 35.77 13.73
CA GLN A 276 6.82 37.21 13.48
C GLN A 276 7.15 37.66 12.05
N LYS A 277 7.83 36.86 11.20
CA LYS A 277 8.40 37.38 9.93
C LYS A 277 7.83 36.81 8.63
N HIS A 278 6.92 35.85 8.66
CA HIS A 278 6.70 35.05 7.46
C HIS A 278 5.25 34.89 7.00
N ASP A 279 4.81 35.95 6.31
CA ASP A 279 3.66 36.04 5.42
C ASP A 279 3.93 35.25 4.10
N TRP A 280 4.17 33.93 4.22
CA TRP A 280 4.57 33.06 3.09
C TRP A 280 3.45 32.79 2.07
N GLY A 281 2.20 33.18 2.34
CA GLY A 281 1.07 32.90 1.45
C GLY A 281 1.26 33.43 0.02
N SER A 282 1.97 34.54 -0.13
CA SER A 282 2.24 35.19 -1.42
C SER A 282 3.38 34.53 -2.23
N CYS A 283 4.41 33.98 -1.56
CA CYS A 283 5.51 33.27 -2.23
C CYS A 283 5.15 31.83 -2.60
N LEU A 284 4.37 31.13 -1.75
CA LEU A 284 3.80 29.81 -2.04
C LEU A 284 3.07 29.80 -3.38
N LEU A 285 2.20 30.80 -3.57
CA LEU A 285 1.38 30.97 -4.76
C LEU A 285 2.24 31.24 -6.00
N ARG A 286 3.33 32.00 -5.86
CA ARG A 286 4.25 32.34 -6.96
C ARG A 286 5.14 31.17 -7.38
N VAL A 287 5.52 30.28 -6.46
CA VAL A 287 6.27 29.06 -6.78
C VAL A 287 5.35 27.97 -7.35
N LEU A 288 4.10 27.88 -6.88
CA LEU A 288 3.05 27.04 -7.46
C LEU A 288 2.75 27.38 -8.93
N ILE A 289 2.90 28.65 -9.32
CA ILE A 289 2.64 29.13 -10.69
C ILE A 289 3.82 28.84 -11.65
N PHE A 290 5.06 28.76 -11.16
CA PHE A 290 6.24 28.79 -12.04
C PHE A 290 6.89 27.46 -12.38
N VAL A 291 6.43 26.33 -11.82
CA VAL A 291 7.21 25.09 -11.91
C VAL A 291 6.49 23.82 -12.38
N PRO A 292 5.64 23.83 -13.43
CA PRO A 292 5.17 22.59 -14.06
C PRO A 292 6.31 21.64 -14.46
N CYS A 293 7.48 22.16 -14.87
CA CYS A 293 8.60 21.33 -15.33
C CYS A 293 9.34 20.59 -14.19
N VAL A 294 9.59 21.24 -13.04
CA VAL A 294 10.19 20.55 -11.88
C VAL A 294 9.13 19.74 -11.14
N TRP A 295 7.84 20.09 -11.21
CA TRP A 295 6.77 19.24 -10.71
C TRP A 295 6.65 17.94 -11.51
N CYS A 296 6.79 18.02 -12.83
CA CYS A 296 6.83 16.87 -13.72
C CYS A 296 8.12 16.04 -13.61
N CYS A 297 9.20 16.56 -13.02
CA CYS A 297 10.45 15.79 -12.85
C CYS A 297 10.68 15.35 -11.39
N CYS A 298 10.22 16.14 -10.42
CA CYS A 298 10.50 16.01 -8.99
C CYS A 298 9.36 16.61 -8.12
N PRO A 299 8.16 15.98 -8.07
CA PRO A 299 7.00 16.50 -7.31
C PRO A 299 7.25 16.63 -5.79
N TRP A 300 8.33 16.04 -5.30
CA TRP A 300 8.78 16.01 -3.91
C TRP A 300 9.57 17.26 -3.47
N ILE A 301 10.18 18.00 -4.40
CA ILE A 301 11.03 19.16 -4.04
C ILE A 301 10.24 20.29 -3.37
N PRO A 302 9.06 20.72 -3.86
CA PRO A 302 8.25 21.73 -3.18
C PRO A 302 7.83 21.28 -1.80
N VAL A 303 7.56 19.98 -1.65
CA VAL A 303 7.13 19.36 -0.40
C VAL A 303 8.27 19.38 0.64
N LEU A 304 9.49 19.01 0.24
CA LEU A 304 10.69 19.11 1.07
C LEU A 304 10.98 20.57 1.49
N TRP A 305 10.71 21.53 0.60
CA TRP A 305 10.88 22.97 0.88
C TRP A 305 9.83 23.53 1.85
N LEU A 306 8.57 23.12 1.72
CA LEU A 306 7.47 23.58 2.58
C LEU A 306 7.63 23.15 4.04
N PHE A 307 8.37 22.08 4.29
CA PHE A 307 8.50 21.46 5.61
C PHE A 307 9.93 21.48 6.19
N ALA A 308 10.86 22.20 5.54
CA ALA A 308 12.23 22.48 6.00
C ALA A 308 12.31 23.31 7.31
N GLY A 309 11.29 23.26 8.16
CA GLY A 309 11.20 23.97 9.44
C GLY A 309 10.18 23.38 10.40
N SER A 310 9.92 22.08 10.32
CA SER A 310 9.00 21.39 11.25
C SER A 310 9.79 20.58 12.29
N GLY A 311 9.27 20.49 13.52
CA GLY A 311 9.99 20.14 14.75
C GLY A 311 10.59 18.72 14.85
N PRO A 312 11.10 18.32 16.04
CA PRO A 312 11.80 17.05 16.22
C PRO A 312 10.94 15.82 15.84
N GLY A 313 11.54 14.83 15.19
CA GLY A 313 10.87 13.59 14.76
C GLY A 313 10.11 13.67 13.43
N VAL A 314 10.17 14.81 12.73
CA VAL A 314 9.61 14.97 11.38
C VAL A 314 10.41 14.13 10.37
N LYS A 315 11.74 14.19 10.42
CA LYS A 315 12.65 13.49 9.49
C LYS A 315 12.34 11.99 9.39
N ASP A 316 12.23 11.31 10.52
CA ASP A 316 11.94 9.86 10.58
C ASP A 316 10.57 9.50 9.98
N ARG A 317 9.57 10.36 10.17
CA ARG A 317 8.24 10.15 9.60
C ARG A 317 8.19 10.37 8.09
N TRP A 318 8.97 11.33 7.58
CA TRP A 318 9.14 11.53 6.13
C TRP A 318 9.89 10.38 5.49
N LEU A 319 10.94 9.91 6.15
CA LEU A 319 11.65 8.72 5.74
C LEU A 319 10.71 7.51 5.71
N SER A 320 9.93 7.29 6.77
CA SER A 320 8.89 6.24 6.82
C SER A 320 7.86 6.40 5.69
N LEU A 321 7.38 7.62 5.43
CA LEU A 321 6.44 7.92 4.36
C LEU A 321 7.04 7.60 2.98
N ALA A 322 8.23 8.11 2.68
CA ALA A 322 8.91 7.91 1.40
C ALA A 322 9.21 6.42 1.16
N THR A 323 9.74 5.73 2.16
CA THR A 323 10.01 4.28 2.10
C THR A 323 8.72 3.50 1.87
N THR A 324 7.65 3.78 2.63
CA THR A 324 6.38 3.05 2.50
C THR A 324 5.71 3.30 1.14
N VAL A 325 5.68 4.55 0.67
CA VAL A 325 5.07 4.91 -0.62
C VAL A 325 5.85 4.29 -1.78
N CYS A 326 7.19 4.37 -1.76
CA CYS A 326 8.02 3.77 -2.81
C CYS A 326 7.95 2.25 -2.78
N ALA A 327 7.95 1.64 -1.59
CA ALA A 327 7.80 0.20 -1.44
C ALA A 327 6.47 -0.28 -2.01
N LEU A 328 5.35 0.36 -1.64
CA LEU A 328 4.02 0.03 -2.16
C LEU A 328 3.91 0.27 -3.67
N ALA A 329 4.49 1.37 -4.20
CA ALA A 329 4.48 1.63 -5.63
C ALA A 329 5.29 0.58 -6.40
N ALA A 330 6.47 0.24 -5.90
CA ALA A 330 7.32 -0.83 -6.45
C ALA A 330 6.58 -2.17 -6.39
N SER A 331 5.85 -2.44 -5.32
CA SER A 331 5.01 -3.63 -5.20
C SER A 331 3.95 -3.69 -6.30
N VAL A 332 3.21 -2.61 -6.55
CA VAL A 332 2.19 -2.55 -7.62
C VAL A 332 2.78 -2.89 -8.99
N VAL A 333 3.96 -2.33 -9.30
CA VAL A 333 4.66 -2.63 -10.55
C VAL A 333 5.16 -4.07 -10.59
N ALA A 334 5.76 -4.56 -9.51
CA ALA A 334 6.24 -5.95 -9.42
C ALA A 334 5.09 -6.96 -9.55
N THR A 335 3.91 -6.63 -9.02
CA THR A 335 2.73 -7.49 -9.16
C THR A 335 2.21 -7.53 -10.59
N ASN A 336 2.20 -6.39 -11.30
CA ASN A 336 1.86 -6.37 -12.73
C ASN A 336 2.85 -7.21 -13.55
N LEU A 337 4.14 -7.09 -13.25
CA LEU A 337 5.19 -7.88 -13.89
C LEU A 337 4.97 -9.39 -13.70
N ILE A 338 4.65 -9.82 -12.48
CA ILE A 338 4.42 -11.23 -12.15
C ILE A 338 3.17 -11.75 -12.85
N THR A 339 2.06 -11.03 -12.74
CA THR A 339 0.80 -11.39 -13.41
C THR A 339 1.01 -11.51 -14.92
N GLY A 340 1.59 -10.49 -15.57
CA GLY A 340 1.87 -10.53 -17.01
C GLY A 340 2.83 -11.66 -17.42
N SER A 341 3.79 -12.01 -16.57
CA SER A 341 4.71 -13.13 -16.82
C SER A 341 4.00 -14.48 -16.70
N ILE A 342 3.15 -14.67 -15.69
CA ILE A 342 2.35 -15.88 -15.50
C ILE A 342 1.38 -16.06 -16.67
N ASP A 343 0.70 -15.00 -17.10
CA ASP A 343 -0.20 -15.01 -18.25
C ASP A 343 0.51 -15.43 -19.53
N MET A 344 1.66 -14.81 -19.81
CA MET A 344 2.45 -15.11 -21.00
C MET A 344 2.93 -16.56 -21.00
N LEU A 345 3.38 -17.08 -19.86
CA LEU A 345 3.86 -18.46 -19.73
C LEU A 345 2.71 -19.48 -19.80
N ALA A 346 1.56 -19.20 -19.17
CA ALA A 346 0.38 -20.05 -19.23
C ALA A 346 -0.16 -20.16 -20.67
N ALA A 347 -0.20 -19.04 -21.39
CA ALA A 347 -0.59 -18.99 -22.80
C ALA A 347 0.44 -19.69 -23.71
N ALA A 348 1.74 -19.41 -23.55
CA ALA A 348 2.79 -20.02 -24.35
C ALA A 348 2.91 -21.54 -24.12
N GLY A 349 2.64 -21.99 -22.90
CA GLY A 349 2.62 -23.42 -22.54
C GLY A 349 1.34 -24.15 -22.98
N GLY A 350 0.36 -23.46 -23.58
CA GLY A 350 -0.93 -24.06 -23.97
C GLY A 350 -1.76 -24.53 -22.77
N ILE A 351 -1.51 -24.00 -21.57
CA ILE A 351 -2.21 -24.36 -20.33
C ILE A 351 -3.60 -23.72 -20.29
N CYS A 352 -3.66 -22.48 -20.77
CA CYS A 352 -4.84 -21.65 -20.77
C CYS A 352 -4.80 -20.73 -21.99
N ASP A 353 -5.93 -20.55 -22.66
CA ASP A 353 -6.13 -19.53 -23.68
C ASP A 353 -7.31 -18.62 -23.30
N ALA A 354 -7.64 -17.69 -24.19
CA ALA A 354 -8.71 -16.72 -23.93
C ALA A 354 -10.09 -17.37 -23.74
N GLN A 355 -10.32 -18.61 -24.17
CA GLN A 355 -11.64 -19.26 -24.18
C GLN A 355 -11.69 -20.55 -23.36
N THR A 356 -10.57 -21.25 -23.23
CA THR A 356 -10.46 -22.57 -22.63
C THR A 356 -9.26 -22.63 -21.71
N CYS A 357 -9.42 -23.29 -20.57
CA CYS A 357 -8.38 -23.41 -19.57
C CYS A 357 -8.42 -24.80 -18.96
N ASN A 358 -7.28 -25.50 -18.91
CA ASN A 358 -7.20 -26.71 -18.13
C ASN A 358 -7.02 -26.32 -16.65
N ALA A 359 -8.13 -26.36 -15.91
CA ALA A 359 -8.21 -25.89 -14.53
C ALA A 359 -7.11 -26.46 -13.62
N LEU A 360 -6.86 -27.77 -13.72
CA LEU A 360 -5.89 -28.43 -12.84
C LEU A 360 -4.45 -28.08 -13.22
N SER A 361 -4.15 -28.04 -14.53
CA SER A 361 -2.83 -27.62 -15.01
C SER A 361 -2.54 -26.15 -14.71
N PHE A 362 -3.55 -25.28 -14.81
CA PHE A 362 -3.43 -23.86 -14.50
C PHE A 362 -3.19 -23.62 -13.02
N LEU A 363 -3.98 -24.24 -12.12
CA LEU A 363 -3.78 -24.12 -10.68
C LEU A 363 -2.45 -24.69 -10.21
N ALA A 364 -2.02 -25.82 -10.79
CA ALA A 364 -0.72 -26.39 -10.49
C ALA A 364 0.41 -25.45 -10.94
N PHE A 365 0.27 -24.83 -12.11
CA PHE A 365 1.22 -23.86 -12.64
C PHE A 365 1.29 -22.59 -11.79
N GLU A 366 0.15 -21.94 -11.50
CA GLU A 366 0.10 -20.76 -10.64
C GLU A 366 0.60 -21.05 -9.23
N GLY A 367 0.20 -22.19 -8.64
CA GLY A 367 0.67 -22.61 -7.34
C GLY A 367 2.18 -22.83 -7.30
N ALA A 368 2.76 -23.45 -8.35
CA ALA A 368 4.20 -23.60 -8.47
C ALA A 368 4.91 -22.25 -8.66
N ALA A 369 4.36 -21.36 -9.49
CA ALA A 369 4.89 -20.02 -9.69
C ALA A 369 4.88 -19.21 -8.39
N ALA A 370 3.77 -19.22 -7.66
CA ALA A 370 3.63 -18.55 -6.36
C ALA A 370 4.61 -19.11 -5.32
N ALA A 371 4.80 -20.43 -5.28
CA ALA A 371 5.78 -21.07 -4.40
C ALA A 371 7.23 -20.67 -4.75
N VAL A 372 7.58 -20.64 -6.04
CA VAL A 372 8.92 -20.21 -6.49
C VAL A 372 9.16 -18.73 -6.17
N VAL A 373 8.21 -17.85 -6.50
CA VAL A 373 8.29 -16.42 -6.17
C VAL A 373 8.43 -16.22 -4.66
N SER A 374 7.59 -16.90 -3.87
CA SER A 374 7.66 -16.84 -2.41
C SER A 374 9.02 -17.30 -1.89
N TYR A 375 9.54 -18.42 -2.40
CA TYR A 375 10.83 -18.94 -1.96
C TYR A 375 11.96 -17.95 -2.28
N VAL A 376 12.04 -17.45 -3.51
CA VAL A 376 13.10 -16.51 -3.92
C VAL A 376 13.02 -15.21 -3.13
N LEU A 377 11.82 -14.64 -2.97
CA LEU A 377 11.64 -13.38 -2.25
C LEU A 377 11.86 -13.54 -0.75
N LEU A 378 11.30 -14.57 -0.12
CA LEU A 378 11.47 -14.79 1.32
C LEU A 378 12.93 -15.08 1.67
N GLN A 379 13.66 -15.83 0.85
CA GLN A 379 15.11 -16.02 1.01
C GLN A 379 15.85 -14.69 0.92
N GLY A 380 15.64 -13.95 -0.17
CA GLY A 380 16.30 -12.65 -0.38
C GLY A 380 15.99 -11.64 0.71
N ILE A 381 14.76 -11.61 1.22
CA ILE A 381 14.37 -10.74 2.35
C ILE A 381 14.96 -11.22 3.67
N SER A 382 15.06 -12.54 3.90
CA SER A 382 15.65 -13.08 5.14
C SER A 382 17.15 -12.81 5.26
N GLU A 383 17.87 -12.69 4.13
CA GLU A 383 19.27 -12.25 4.10
C GLU A 383 19.41 -10.75 4.37
N ILE A 384 18.34 -9.99 4.18
CA ILE A 384 18.27 -8.54 4.45
C ILE A 384 17.84 -8.27 5.90
N ASP A 385 17.10 -9.20 6.51
CA ASP A 385 16.53 -9.14 7.87
C ASP A 385 17.58 -9.48 8.96
N ASP A 386 18.61 -8.64 9.09
CA ASP A 386 19.35 -8.53 10.35
C ASP A 386 18.50 -7.70 11.31
N THR A 387 17.53 -8.33 11.98
CA THR A 387 16.58 -7.66 12.89
C THR A 387 17.27 -6.63 13.80
N PRO A 388 16.92 -5.33 13.72
CA PRO A 388 17.01 -4.44 14.86
C PRO A 388 16.07 -4.97 15.96
N LYS A 389 16.48 -4.81 17.22
CA LYS A 389 15.78 -5.30 18.41
C LYS A 389 14.30 -4.87 18.40
N GLU A 390 13.44 -5.72 18.98
CA GLU A 390 12.02 -5.45 19.27
C GLU A 390 11.78 -3.96 19.58
N GLY A 391 11.21 -3.21 18.62
CA GLY A 391 10.96 -1.78 18.77
C GLY A 391 10.89 -0.93 17.49
N GLU A 392 11.50 -1.36 16.37
CA GLU A 392 11.70 -0.49 15.18
C GLU A 392 10.95 -0.89 13.88
N LEU A 393 10.33 -2.08 13.82
CA LEU A 393 9.12 -2.20 13.01
C LEU A 393 8.07 -1.39 13.75
N GLU A 394 7.72 -0.20 13.22
CA GLU A 394 6.80 0.78 13.83
C GLU A 394 5.93 0.15 14.92
N PRO A 395 6.07 0.59 16.19
CA PRO A 395 5.19 0.10 17.25
C PRO A 395 3.79 0.27 16.71
N ASN A 396 3.05 -0.85 16.67
CA ASN A 396 1.70 -0.93 16.16
C ASN A 396 1.06 0.46 16.10
N LEU A 397 0.76 0.96 14.89
CA LEU A 397 -0.11 2.14 14.71
C LEU A 397 -1.50 1.97 15.41
N TYR A 398 -1.70 0.84 16.08
CA TYR A 398 -2.85 0.43 16.88
C TYR A 398 -2.55 0.02 18.34
N GLN A 399 -1.31 0.05 18.85
CA GLN A 399 -1.07 -0.09 20.31
C GLN A 399 -1.19 1.26 21.00
N SER A 400 -2.43 1.68 21.24
CA SER A 400 -2.74 2.59 22.33
C SER A 400 -3.63 1.86 23.34
N GLY A 401 -2.99 1.30 24.35
CA GLY A 401 -3.61 0.84 25.57
C GLY A 401 -2.54 0.52 26.61
N PRO A 402 -2.59 1.08 27.83
CA PRO A 402 -1.69 0.66 28.89
C PRO A 402 -1.93 -0.83 29.15
N VAL A 403 -0.85 -1.61 29.18
CA VAL A 403 -0.83 -2.95 29.79
C VAL A 403 -1.06 -2.74 31.29
N LEU A 404 -2.33 -2.62 31.68
CA LEU A 404 -2.72 -2.85 33.06
C LEU A 404 -2.68 -4.37 33.24
N SER A 405 -1.55 -4.83 33.78
CA SER A 405 -1.46 -6.13 34.42
C SER A 405 -2.61 -6.28 35.42
N ARG A 406 -3.58 -7.14 35.12
CA ARG A 406 -4.36 -7.82 36.15
C ARG A 406 -4.63 -9.25 35.70
N SER A 407 -3.90 -10.14 36.38
CA SER A 407 -4.24 -11.52 36.70
C SER A 407 -5.75 -11.82 36.73
N GLY A 408 -6.14 -12.96 36.15
CA GLY A 408 -7.37 -13.66 36.52
C GLY A 408 -8.10 -14.33 35.36
N LEU A 409 -7.87 -15.64 35.20
CA LEU A 409 -8.86 -16.70 34.93
C LEU A 409 -9.92 -16.45 33.83
N CYS A 410 -9.78 -17.16 32.71
CA CYS A 410 -10.57 -18.36 32.34
C CYS A 410 -10.15 -18.84 30.94
#